data_AF-A0A2L0NBJ4-F1
#
_entry.id   AF-A0A2L0NBJ4-F1
#
_cell.length_a   1.000
_cell.length_b   1.000
_cell.length_c   1.000
_cell.angle_alpha   90.00
_cell.angle_beta   90.00
_cell.angle_gamma   90.00
#
_symmetry.space_group_name_H-M   'P 1'
#
loop_
_entity.id
_entity.type
_entity.pdbx_description
1 polymer ?
#
loop_
_entity_poly.entity_id
_entity_poly.type
_entity_poly.pdbx_seq_one_letter_code
_entity_poly.pdbx_strand_id
1 'polypeptide(L)'
;MPAALWTGREAHPDRVTADLTGVLGRELGLARPPVAVTLPPDSTGVPAGSLLPPRERFSGMPAPTLCYVYVDARAPRPFELRASLMAGRALVRRSLGLGQLFYAVPLTRSVPARTALSAPRRFGPSSFEGDAGVAGRLNADRELVADANALTPLEAGPDASHTWSVERLLAVEPLPGEQGSVLLLRTLHRAAAHGWSLRADAVLNLAARIEAVLG
;
A
#
# COMPACT_ATOMS: atom_id res chain seq x y z
N MET A 1 -8.95 13.75 8.65
CA MET A 1 -8.78 12.85 7.49
C MET A 1 -7.31 12.83 7.09
N PRO A 2 -6.75 11.71 6.58
CA PRO A 2 -5.40 11.74 6.05
C PRO A 2 -5.34 12.69 4.86
N ALA A 3 -4.57 13.77 5.01
CA ALA A 3 -4.43 14.78 3.98
C ALA A 3 -3.64 14.20 2.81
N ALA A 4 -4.22 14.26 1.62
CA ALA A 4 -3.51 13.94 0.40
C ALA A 4 -2.67 15.14 -0.03
N LEU A 5 -1.35 15.04 0.16
CA LEU A 5 -0.45 16.05 -0.36
C LEU A 5 -0.26 15.89 -1.86
N TRP A 6 -0.47 16.98 -2.59
CA TRP A 6 -0.10 17.14 -3.99
C TRP A 6 1.28 17.79 -4.04
N THR A 7 2.37 17.01 -4.01
CA THR A 7 3.72 17.59 -3.96
C THR A 7 4.40 17.67 -5.32
N GLY A 8 3.71 17.39 -6.44
CA GLY A 8 4.24 17.67 -7.77
C GLY A 8 4.38 19.18 -8.01
N ARG A 9 5.39 19.80 -7.41
CA ARG A 9 5.84 21.17 -7.75
C ARG A 9 6.37 21.21 -9.19
N GLU A 10 6.69 20.06 -9.77
CA GLU A 10 7.02 19.88 -11.18
C GLU A 10 6.38 18.58 -11.72
N ALA A 11 5.77 18.66 -12.91
CA ALA A 11 4.97 17.60 -13.49
C ALA A 11 5.81 16.54 -14.23
N HIS A 12 6.84 16.01 -13.58
CA HIS A 12 7.75 15.01 -14.16
C HIS A 12 7.73 13.69 -13.36
N PRO A 13 7.31 12.57 -13.97
CA PRO A 13 7.28 11.26 -13.33
C PRO A 13 8.61 10.84 -12.68
N ASP A 14 9.74 11.14 -13.31
CA ASP A 14 11.07 10.77 -12.82
C ASP A 14 11.39 11.40 -11.47
N ARG A 15 10.98 12.66 -11.27
CA ARG A 15 11.18 13.38 -10.01
C ARG A 15 10.30 12.81 -8.89
N VAL A 16 9.04 12.52 -9.21
CA VAL A 16 8.13 11.88 -8.23
C VAL A 16 8.61 10.48 -7.87
N THR A 17 9.17 9.74 -8.84
CA THR A 17 9.78 8.42 -8.62
C THR A 17 11.01 8.52 -7.71
N ALA A 18 11.88 9.50 -7.94
CA ALA A 18 13.04 9.77 -7.07
C ALA A 18 12.60 10.20 -5.65
N ASP A 19 11.58 11.05 -5.53
CA ASP A 19 11.03 11.47 -4.24
C ASP A 19 10.43 10.28 -3.48
N LEU A 20 9.65 9.44 -4.16
CA LEU A 20 9.03 8.24 -3.58
C LEU A 20 10.09 7.27 -3.06
N THR A 21 11.10 6.96 -3.87
CA THR A 21 12.20 6.07 -3.45
C THR A 21 13.04 6.70 -2.34
N GLY A 22 13.23 8.02 -2.34
CA GLY A 22 13.85 8.75 -1.23
C GLY A 22 13.04 8.67 0.07
N VAL A 23 11.70 8.75 0.00
CA VAL A 23 10.82 8.54 1.16
C VAL A 23 10.94 7.10 1.66
N LEU A 24 10.86 6.10 0.78
CA LEU A 24 11.06 4.69 1.16
C LEU A 24 12.42 4.48 1.85
N GLY A 25 13.49 5.04 1.29
CA GLY A 25 14.82 4.95 1.87
C GLY A 25 14.87 5.50 3.30
N ARG A 26 14.22 6.63 3.56
CA ARG A 26 14.14 7.23 4.91
C ARG A 26 13.27 6.42 5.87
N GLU A 27 12.07 6.03 5.46
CA GLU A 27 11.14 5.27 6.31
C GLU A 27 11.74 3.92 6.70
N LEU A 28 12.47 3.28 5.78
CA LEU A 28 13.05 1.95 5.98
C LEU A 28 14.49 1.98 6.50
N GLY A 29 15.07 3.17 6.75
CA GLY A 29 16.45 3.31 7.22
C GLY A 29 17.51 2.76 6.26
N LEU A 30 17.24 2.81 4.95
CA LEU A 30 18.12 2.25 3.93
C LEU A 30 19.29 3.21 3.62
N ALA A 31 20.49 2.65 3.47
CA ALA A 31 21.67 3.41 3.05
C ALA A 31 21.55 3.97 1.62
N ARG A 32 20.72 3.35 0.78
CA ARG A 32 20.40 3.79 -0.59
C ARG A 32 18.91 3.59 -0.88
N PRO A 33 18.28 4.48 -1.67
CA PRO A 33 16.91 4.30 -2.13
C PRO A 33 16.74 2.96 -2.87
N PRO A 34 15.57 2.30 -2.75
CA PRO A 34 15.28 1.10 -3.53
C PRO A 34 15.14 1.44 -5.02
N VAL A 35 15.41 0.46 -5.87
CA VAL A 35 15.24 0.61 -7.33
C VAL A 35 13.76 0.70 -7.66
N ALA A 36 13.39 1.64 -8.52
CA ALA A 36 12.04 1.80 -9.00
C ALA A 36 11.99 1.91 -10.52
N VAL A 37 10.88 1.46 -11.10
CA VAL A 37 10.60 1.54 -12.53
C VAL A 37 9.28 2.30 -12.74
N THR A 38 9.30 3.30 -13.61
CA THR A 38 8.09 3.99 -14.05
C THR A 38 7.43 3.18 -15.16
N LEU A 39 6.16 2.83 -14.97
CA LEU A 39 5.35 2.08 -15.93
C LEU A 39 4.28 3.01 -16.54
N PRO A 40 3.95 2.85 -17.83
CA PRO A 40 2.94 3.68 -18.49
C PRO A 40 1.54 3.40 -17.92
N PRO A 41 0.57 4.32 -18.10
CA PRO A 41 -0.76 4.23 -17.47
C PRO A 41 -1.61 3.05 -17.99
N ASP A 42 -1.32 2.56 -19.19
CA ASP A 42 -1.95 1.40 -19.82
C ASP A 42 -1.30 0.06 -19.45
N SER A 43 -0.19 0.09 -18.70
CA SER A 43 0.45 -1.10 -18.15
C SER A 43 -0.54 -1.90 -17.29
N THR A 44 -0.46 -3.23 -17.35
CA THR A 44 -1.11 -4.12 -16.38
C THR A 44 -0.54 -3.94 -14.97
N GLY A 45 0.57 -3.22 -14.85
CA GLY A 45 1.17 -2.77 -13.59
C GLY A 45 1.85 -3.90 -12.81
N VAL A 46 2.22 -5.00 -13.47
CA VAL A 46 2.77 -6.21 -12.83
C VAL A 46 3.88 -6.75 -13.74
N PRO A 47 5.17 -6.59 -13.38
CA PRO A 47 6.26 -7.30 -14.06
C PRO A 47 6.07 -8.81 -13.98
N ALA A 48 6.68 -9.58 -14.89
CA ALA A 48 6.62 -11.03 -14.83
C ALA A 48 7.14 -11.53 -13.47
N GLY A 49 6.34 -12.34 -12.76
CA GLY A 49 6.68 -12.88 -11.43
C GLY A 49 6.31 -12.00 -10.24
N SER A 50 5.70 -10.82 -10.44
CA SER A 50 5.24 -9.96 -9.34
C SER A 50 4.12 -10.63 -8.52
N LEU A 51 4.20 -10.47 -7.20
CA LEU A 51 3.17 -10.93 -6.25
C LEU A 51 1.94 -10.04 -6.20
N LEU A 52 2.02 -8.82 -6.74
CA LEU A 52 0.88 -7.92 -6.82
C LEU A 52 -0.14 -8.42 -7.85
N PRO A 53 -1.45 -8.41 -7.52
CA PRO A 53 -2.46 -8.80 -8.49
C PRO A 53 -2.53 -7.83 -9.67
N PRO A 54 -3.04 -8.29 -10.83
CA PRO A 54 -3.29 -7.44 -11.98
C PRO A 54 -4.16 -6.23 -11.61
N ARG A 55 -4.00 -5.15 -12.36
CA ARG A 55 -4.76 -3.92 -12.16
C ARG A 55 -6.29 -4.15 -12.30
N GLU A 56 -7.05 -3.73 -11.31
CA GLU A 56 -8.50 -3.53 -11.42
C GLU A 56 -8.81 -2.32 -12.31
N ARG A 57 -9.81 -2.44 -13.19
CA ARG A 57 -10.16 -1.38 -14.15
C ARG A 57 -10.96 -0.19 -13.54
N PHE A 58 -11.31 -0.21 -12.25
CA PHE A 58 -12.23 0.75 -11.64
C PHE A 58 -11.54 2.08 -11.21
N SER A 59 -12.06 3.31 -11.46
CA SER A 59 -13.39 3.97 -11.31
C SER A 59 -13.55 4.65 -9.94
N GLY A 60 -13.53 5.99 -9.93
CA GLY A 60 -13.78 6.85 -8.76
C GLY A 60 -12.73 7.94 -8.49
N MET A 61 -11.50 7.80 -9.01
CA MET A 61 -10.47 8.83 -8.82
C MET A 61 -10.81 10.08 -9.66
N PRO A 62 -10.88 11.28 -9.07
CA PRO A 62 -11.23 12.51 -9.79
C PRO A 62 -10.15 12.95 -10.79
N ALA A 63 -8.98 12.31 -10.76
CA ALA A 63 -7.85 12.64 -11.62
C ALA A 63 -7.31 11.37 -12.32
N PRO A 64 -6.97 11.46 -13.62
CA PRO A 64 -6.44 10.33 -14.38
C PRO A 64 -5.10 9.86 -13.80
N THR A 65 -4.90 8.54 -13.77
CA THR A 65 -3.58 7.98 -13.49
C THR A 65 -2.66 8.29 -14.65
N LEU A 66 -1.54 8.97 -14.37
CA LEU A 66 -0.53 9.33 -15.36
C LEU A 66 0.43 8.18 -15.64
N CYS A 67 0.87 7.49 -14.58
CA CYS A 67 1.81 6.37 -14.64
C CYS A 67 1.79 5.62 -13.30
N TYR A 68 2.48 4.49 -13.25
CA TYR A 68 2.74 3.76 -12.02
C TYR A 68 4.23 3.77 -11.69
N VAL A 69 4.55 3.75 -10.41
CA VAL A 69 5.91 3.47 -9.93
C VAL A 69 5.88 2.10 -9.30
N TYR A 70 6.71 1.19 -9.82
CA TYR A 70 6.91 -0.15 -9.29
C TYR A 70 8.25 -0.21 -8.56
N VAL A 71 8.25 -0.81 -7.37
CA VAL A 71 9.43 -1.04 -6.53
C VAL A 71 9.46 -2.53 -6.18
N ASP A 72 10.60 -3.18 -6.41
CA ASP A 72 10.96 -4.49 -5.82
C ASP A 72 12.16 -4.25 -4.92
N ALA A 73 11.97 -4.43 -3.62
CA ALA A 73 13.00 -4.21 -2.61
C ALA A 73 13.21 -5.48 -1.79
N ARG A 74 14.48 -5.79 -1.50
CA ARG A 74 14.88 -6.96 -0.71
C ARG A 74 15.20 -6.65 0.75
N ALA A 75 15.36 -5.38 1.09
CA ALA A 75 15.72 -4.91 2.43
C ALA A 75 14.73 -3.84 2.94
N PRO A 76 14.43 -3.79 4.25
CA PRO A 76 14.95 -4.68 5.31
C PRO A 76 14.32 -6.08 5.28
N ARG A 77 13.20 -6.25 4.57
CA ARG A 77 12.62 -7.54 4.17
C ARG A 77 12.13 -7.43 2.72
N PRO A 78 11.95 -8.55 2.02
CA PRO A 78 11.36 -8.53 0.68
C PRO A 78 9.98 -7.88 0.69
N PHE A 79 9.73 -6.97 -0.26
CA PHE A 79 8.41 -6.46 -0.58
C PHE A 79 8.37 -5.88 -1.99
N GLU A 80 7.17 -5.84 -2.54
CA GLU A 80 6.84 -5.09 -3.76
C GLU A 80 5.89 -3.94 -3.42
N LEU A 81 6.04 -2.81 -4.10
CA LEU A 81 5.13 -1.68 -4.03
C LEU A 81 4.78 -1.21 -5.44
N ARG A 82 3.48 -1.11 -5.72
CA ARG A 82 2.93 -0.35 -6.84
C ARG A 82 2.25 0.91 -6.34
N ALA A 83 2.79 2.05 -6.71
CA ALA A 83 2.21 3.36 -6.45
C ALA A 83 1.59 3.94 -7.72
N SER A 84 0.34 4.41 -7.65
CA SER A 84 -0.27 5.16 -8.76
C SER A 84 0.10 6.64 -8.66
N LEU A 85 0.60 7.22 -9.75
CA LEU A 85 0.79 8.66 -9.86
C LEU A 85 -0.38 9.27 -10.62
N MET A 86 -1.04 10.24 -10.00
CA MET A 86 -2.19 10.91 -10.54
C MET A 86 -1.80 12.27 -11.10
N ALA A 87 -2.33 12.62 -12.28
CA ALA A 87 -2.22 13.97 -12.81
C ALA A 87 -3.41 14.82 -12.38
N GLY A 88 -3.14 16.02 -11.88
CA GLY A 88 -4.17 17.01 -11.60
C GLY A 88 -3.65 18.43 -11.70
N ARG A 89 -4.37 19.35 -11.06
CA ARG A 89 -4.01 20.77 -11.01
C ARG A 89 -4.03 21.25 -9.58
N ALA A 90 -2.96 21.94 -9.18
CA ALA A 90 -2.91 22.74 -7.97
C ALA A 90 -2.81 24.20 -8.42
N LEU A 91 -3.85 25.00 -8.13
CA LEU A 91 -3.99 26.36 -8.65
C LEU A 91 -3.87 26.37 -10.20
N VAL A 92 -2.92 27.14 -10.74
CA VAL A 92 -2.72 27.38 -12.19
C VAL A 92 -1.74 26.36 -12.82
N ARG A 93 -1.06 25.52 -12.02
CA ARG A 93 0.01 24.62 -12.50
C ARG A 93 -0.44 23.16 -12.50
N ARG A 94 0.10 22.38 -13.45
CA ARG A 94 0.00 20.91 -13.41
C ARG A 94 0.68 20.41 -12.14
N SER A 95 0.01 19.53 -11.41
CA SER A 95 0.53 18.89 -10.21
C SER A 95 0.40 17.38 -10.34
N LEU A 96 1.33 16.67 -9.72
CA LEU A 96 1.25 15.23 -9.54
C LEU A 96 0.92 14.93 -8.08
N GLY A 97 -0.05 14.03 -7.90
CA GLY A 97 -0.45 13.48 -6.61
C GLY A 97 -0.09 12.00 -6.55
N LEU A 98 0.13 11.51 -5.34
CA LEU A 98 0.20 10.08 -5.07
C LEU A 98 -1.23 9.56 -4.87
N GLY A 99 -1.59 8.47 -5.55
CA GLY A 99 -2.89 7.82 -5.40
C GLY A 99 -2.79 6.61 -4.47
N GLN A 100 -3.31 5.46 -4.92
CA GLN A 100 -3.17 4.21 -4.19
C GLN A 100 -1.72 3.74 -4.09
N LEU A 101 -1.42 3.14 -2.95
CA LEU A 101 -0.24 2.35 -2.67
C LEU A 101 -0.67 0.89 -2.50
N PHE A 102 -0.11 -0.01 -3.28
CA PHE A 102 -0.39 -1.43 -3.19
C PHE A 102 0.90 -2.18 -2.87
N TYR A 103 0.98 -2.69 -1.64
CA TYR A 103 2.08 -3.51 -1.15
C TYR A 103 1.77 -5.00 -1.30
N ALA A 104 2.80 -5.77 -1.65
CA ALA A 104 2.84 -7.21 -1.49
C ALA A 104 4.09 -7.56 -0.68
N VAL A 105 3.91 -8.25 0.45
CA VAL A 105 5.00 -8.64 1.34
C VAL A 105 4.97 -10.16 1.49
N PRO A 106 5.97 -10.89 0.95
CA PRO A 106 6.08 -12.32 1.19
C PRO A 106 6.19 -12.62 2.69
N LEU A 107 5.47 -13.64 3.13
CA LEU A 107 5.51 -14.19 4.48
C LEU A 107 6.03 -15.63 4.39
N THR A 108 6.86 -16.02 5.35
CA THR A 108 7.41 -17.37 5.44
C THR A 108 6.37 -18.40 5.89
N ARG A 109 5.30 -17.96 6.55
CA ARG A 109 4.22 -18.83 7.04
C ARG A 109 3.17 -19.05 5.97
N SER A 110 2.86 -20.32 5.69
CA SER A 110 1.73 -20.68 4.82
C SER A 110 0.41 -20.60 5.58
N VAL A 111 -0.63 -20.15 4.90
CA VAL A 111 -2.02 -20.19 5.38
C VAL A 111 -2.84 -21.11 4.47
N PRO A 112 -3.82 -21.85 4.99
CA PRO A 112 -4.58 -22.81 4.17
C PRO A 112 -5.54 -22.13 3.18
N ALA A 113 -5.99 -20.92 3.49
CA ALA A 113 -6.93 -20.15 2.70
C ALA A 113 -6.74 -18.65 2.95
N ARG A 114 -7.36 -17.83 2.11
CA ARG A 114 -7.37 -16.37 2.25
C ARG A 114 -7.98 -15.97 3.60
N THR A 115 -7.26 -15.11 4.33
CA THR A 115 -7.76 -14.44 5.54
C THR A 115 -7.60 -12.94 5.37
N ALA A 116 -8.69 -12.18 5.47
CA ALA A 116 -8.71 -10.75 5.16
C ALA A 116 -9.36 -9.93 6.28
N LEU A 117 -8.90 -8.69 6.45
CA LEU A 117 -9.54 -7.73 7.33
C LEU A 117 -10.93 -7.37 6.77
N SER A 118 -11.96 -7.50 7.59
CA SER A 118 -13.34 -7.23 7.20
C SER A 118 -13.55 -5.78 6.75
N ALA A 119 -14.69 -5.51 6.12
CA ALA A 119 -15.13 -4.15 5.85
C ALA A 119 -15.14 -3.29 7.15
N PRO A 120 -14.96 -1.95 7.04
CA PRO A 120 -15.06 -1.05 8.18
C PRO A 120 -16.39 -1.25 8.90
N ARG A 121 -16.34 -1.38 10.21
CA ARG A 121 -17.54 -1.48 11.04
C ARG A 121 -17.97 -0.08 11.49
N ARG A 122 -19.28 0.11 11.65
CA ARG A 122 -19.83 1.36 12.22
C ARG A 122 -19.36 1.58 13.65
N PHE A 123 -19.11 0.50 14.38
CA PHE A 123 -18.64 0.50 15.76
C PHE A 123 -17.48 -0.49 15.93
N GLY A 124 -16.41 -0.04 16.57
CA GLY A 124 -15.22 -0.86 16.86
C GLY A 124 -14.32 -1.12 15.65
N PRO A 125 -13.15 -1.75 15.88
CA PRO A 125 -12.24 -2.13 14.80
C PRO A 125 -12.81 -3.26 13.96
N SER A 126 -12.39 -3.32 12.69
CA SER A 126 -12.63 -4.50 11.85
C SER A 126 -11.79 -5.68 12.32
N SER A 127 -12.28 -6.89 12.08
CA SER A 127 -11.62 -8.14 12.44
C SER A 127 -11.19 -8.90 11.19
N PHE A 128 -10.22 -9.81 11.32
CA PHE A 128 -9.89 -10.76 10.27
C PHE A 128 -11.00 -11.82 10.13
N GLU A 129 -11.30 -12.17 8.88
CA GLU A 129 -12.32 -13.15 8.45
C GLU A 129 -11.70 -14.08 7.38
N GLY A 130 -12.27 -15.28 7.19
CA GLY A 130 -11.73 -16.32 6.30
C GLY A 130 -11.50 -17.63 7.06
N ASP A 131 -10.31 -18.21 6.96
CA ASP A 131 -9.93 -19.39 7.76
C ASP A 131 -10.06 -19.11 9.27
N ALA A 132 -10.86 -19.92 9.98
CA ALA A 132 -11.20 -19.67 11.38
C ALA A 132 -9.99 -19.77 12.32
N GLY A 133 -9.03 -20.66 12.04
CA GLY A 133 -7.84 -20.84 12.86
C GLY A 133 -6.84 -19.70 12.70
N VAL A 134 -6.60 -19.26 11.46
CA VAL A 134 -5.77 -18.09 11.15
C VAL A 134 -6.44 -16.82 11.67
N ALA A 135 -7.72 -16.59 11.35
CA ALA A 135 -8.44 -15.41 11.79
C ALA A 135 -8.52 -15.32 13.32
N GLY A 136 -8.77 -16.45 14.00
CA GLY A 136 -8.80 -16.51 15.47
C GLY A 136 -7.47 -16.08 16.10
N ARG A 137 -6.34 -16.54 15.56
CA ARG A 137 -5.00 -16.14 16.03
C ARG A 137 -4.71 -14.67 15.78
N LEU A 138 -4.97 -14.18 14.58
CA LEU A 138 -4.76 -12.76 14.23
C LEU A 138 -5.64 -11.82 15.07
N ASN A 139 -6.90 -12.19 15.30
CA ASN A 139 -7.84 -11.39 16.10
C ASN A 139 -7.55 -11.43 17.61
N ALA A 140 -6.81 -12.44 18.10
CA ALA A 140 -6.38 -12.49 19.50
C ALA A 140 -5.34 -11.43 19.83
N ASP A 141 -4.55 -10.99 18.84
CA ASP A 141 -3.60 -9.89 18.99
C ASP A 141 -4.28 -8.53 18.71
N ARG A 142 -4.66 -7.82 19.78
CA ARG A 142 -5.39 -6.55 19.70
C ARG A 142 -4.62 -5.43 19.03
N GLU A 143 -3.31 -5.39 19.22
CA GLU A 143 -2.48 -4.35 18.62
C GLU A 143 -2.25 -4.64 17.14
N LEU A 144 -2.09 -5.90 16.73
CA LEU A 144 -2.08 -6.31 15.31
C LEU A 144 -3.35 -5.83 14.61
N VAL A 145 -4.52 -6.06 15.24
CA VAL A 145 -5.81 -5.60 14.72
C VAL A 145 -5.85 -4.06 14.63
N ALA A 146 -5.34 -3.35 15.64
CA ALA A 146 -5.29 -1.90 15.62
C ALA A 146 -4.39 -1.36 14.48
N ASP A 147 -3.20 -1.93 14.31
CA ASP A 147 -2.25 -1.57 13.25
C ASP A 147 -2.83 -1.84 11.86
N ALA A 148 -3.48 -2.99 11.67
CA ALA A 148 -4.16 -3.35 10.42
C ALA A 148 -5.26 -2.35 10.05
N ASN A 149 -6.05 -1.89 11.03
CA ASN A 149 -7.08 -0.87 10.81
C ASN A 149 -6.46 0.51 10.53
N ALA A 150 -5.38 0.88 11.21
CA ALA A 150 -4.69 2.17 11.01
C ALA A 150 -4.01 2.28 9.63
N LEU A 151 -3.55 1.14 9.09
CA LEU A 151 -2.92 1.05 7.77
C LEU A 151 -3.91 1.00 6.60
N THR A 152 -5.21 0.84 6.85
CA THR A 152 -6.23 0.68 5.78
C THR A 152 -7.31 1.77 5.78
N PRO A 153 -6.94 3.08 5.78
CA PRO A 153 -7.94 4.08 5.48
C PRO A 153 -8.39 3.92 4.04
N LEU A 154 -9.68 4.15 3.86
CA LEU A 154 -10.31 4.01 2.56
C LEU A 154 -10.42 5.33 1.84
N GLU A 155 -10.11 6.44 2.49
CA GLU A 155 -10.34 7.78 2.00
C GLU A 155 -9.14 8.68 2.26
N ALA A 156 -8.76 9.48 1.27
CA ALA A 156 -7.86 10.60 1.43
C ALA A 156 -8.28 11.74 0.50
N GLY A 157 -7.83 12.95 0.80
CA GLY A 157 -8.26 14.14 0.08
C GLY A 157 -7.37 15.34 0.38
N PRO A 158 -7.16 16.28 -0.55
CA PRO A 158 -6.41 17.50 -0.26
C PRO A 158 -7.10 18.36 0.81
N ASP A 159 -8.42 18.26 0.92
CA ASP A 159 -9.26 19.01 1.83
C ASP A 159 -10.52 18.20 2.19
N ALA A 160 -11.41 18.81 2.97
CA ALA A 160 -12.66 18.18 3.40
C ALA A 160 -13.74 18.09 2.29
N SER A 161 -13.53 18.74 1.14
CA SER A 161 -14.48 18.84 0.04
C SER A 161 -14.12 17.91 -1.14
N HIS A 162 -12.87 17.46 -1.20
CA HIS A 162 -12.38 16.56 -2.24
C HIS A 162 -11.82 15.31 -1.59
N THR A 163 -12.55 14.20 -1.68
CA THR A 163 -12.12 12.90 -1.17
C THR A 163 -12.09 11.90 -2.32
N TRP A 164 -11.05 11.09 -2.37
CA TRP A 164 -11.02 9.88 -3.17
C TRP A 164 -11.01 8.66 -2.27
N SER A 165 -11.67 7.62 -2.75
CA SER A 165 -11.79 6.36 -2.04
C SER A 165 -11.05 5.22 -2.73
N VAL A 166 -10.57 4.28 -1.93
CA VAL A 166 -10.05 2.99 -2.38
C VAL A 166 -10.83 1.88 -1.69
N GLU A 167 -11.02 0.77 -2.40
CA GLU A 167 -11.56 -0.42 -1.77
C GLU A 167 -10.59 -0.95 -0.71
N ARG A 168 -11.13 -1.42 0.42
CA ARG A 168 -10.34 -2.02 1.47
C ARG A 168 -9.69 -3.30 0.97
N LEU A 169 -8.37 -3.38 1.09
CA LEU A 169 -7.66 -4.64 0.95
C LEU A 169 -6.54 -4.72 1.99
N LEU A 170 -6.68 -5.67 2.90
CA LEU A 170 -5.61 -6.20 3.73
C LEU A 170 -5.90 -7.68 3.91
N ALA A 171 -5.12 -8.50 3.22
CA ALA A 171 -5.34 -9.94 3.16
C ALA A 171 -4.03 -10.70 3.22
N VAL A 172 -4.05 -11.85 3.89
CA VAL A 172 -3.02 -12.87 3.80
C VAL A 172 -3.54 -13.94 2.84
N GLU A 173 -2.86 -14.10 1.71
CA GLU A 173 -3.23 -15.06 0.67
C GLU A 173 -2.18 -16.17 0.55
N PRO A 174 -2.59 -17.44 0.40
CA PRO A 174 -1.65 -18.52 0.13
C PRO A 174 -0.95 -18.29 -1.20
N LEU A 175 0.36 -18.52 -1.25
CA LEU A 175 1.07 -18.61 -2.52
C LEU A 175 0.99 -20.05 -3.06
N PRO A 176 0.95 -20.24 -4.40
CA PRO A 176 1.01 -21.58 -4.98
C PRO A 176 2.28 -22.34 -4.55
N GLY A 177 2.13 -23.63 -4.27
CA GLY A 177 3.24 -24.48 -3.82
C GLY A 177 3.66 -24.21 -2.37
N GLU A 178 4.89 -24.60 -2.01
CA GLU A 178 5.43 -24.43 -0.65
C GLU A 178 6.06 -23.04 -0.42
N GLN A 179 5.59 -22.03 -1.16
CA GLN A 179 6.18 -20.67 -1.17
C GLN A 179 5.70 -19.76 -0.03
N GLY A 180 4.96 -20.31 0.94
CA GLY A 180 4.41 -19.56 2.06
C GLY A 180 3.13 -18.82 1.71
N SER A 181 3.02 -17.56 2.15
CA SER A 181 1.89 -16.69 1.87
C SER A 181 2.34 -15.28 1.55
N VAL A 182 1.41 -14.43 1.12
CA VAL A 182 1.67 -13.01 0.84
C VAL A 182 0.69 -12.14 1.60
N LEU A 183 1.21 -11.11 2.28
CA LEU A 183 0.41 -10.00 2.76
C LEU A 183 0.18 -9.03 1.60
N LEU A 184 -1.07 -8.90 1.18
CA LEU A 184 -1.53 -7.88 0.25
C LEU A 184 -2.16 -6.73 1.01
N LEU A 185 -1.71 -5.51 0.77
CA LEU A 185 -2.22 -4.31 1.43
C LEU A 185 -2.40 -3.17 0.44
N ARG A 186 -3.63 -2.66 0.34
CA ARG A 186 -3.96 -1.44 -0.38
C ARG A 186 -4.18 -0.32 0.62
N THR A 187 -3.47 0.79 0.42
CA THR A 187 -3.57 1.96 1.29
C THR A 187 -3.35 3.24 0.49
N LEU A 188 -3.42 4.35 1.19
CA LEU A 188 -3.14 5.69 0.69
C LEU A 188 -1.91 6.23 1.42
N HIS A 189 -1.26 7.24 0.86
CA HIS A 189 -0.22 7.97 1.59
C HIS A 189 -0.80 8.82 2.71
N ARG A 190 0.08 9.35 3.56
CA ARG A 190 -0.25 10.35 4.59
C ARG A 190 0.53 11.63 4.34
N ALA A 191 0.00 12.74 4.84
CA ALA A 191 0.78 13.95 5.02
C ALA A 191 1.79 13.78 6.16
N ALA A 192 3.03 14.20 5.91
CA ALA A 192 4.10 14.29 6.89
C ALA A 192 4.79 15.67 6.78
N ALA A 193 5.59 16.04 7.78
CA ALA A 193 6.25 17.34 7.85
C ALA A 193 7.14 17.65 6.62
N HIS A 194 7.67 16.63 5.95
CA HIS A 194 8.58 16.74 4.80
C HIS A 194 8.03 16.10 3.52
N GLY A 195 6.70 16.10 3.34
CA GLY A 195 6.05 15.52 2.17
C GLY A 195 5.23 14.30 2.54
N TRP A 196 5.35 13.22 1.79
CA TRP A 196 4.55 12.01 2.01
C TRP A 196 5.14 11.10 3.07
N SER A 197 4.25 10.39 3.75
CA SER A 197 4.59 9.10 4.36
C SER A 197 3.87 7.98 3.61
N LEU A 198 4.64 6.96 3.23
CA LEU A 198 4.18 5.76 2.55
C LEU A 198 3.85 4.65 3.57
N ARG A 199 4.24 4.85 4.83
CA ARG A 199 4.05 3.92 5.95
C ARG A 199 4.70 2.56 5.69
N ALA A 200 5.78 2.53 4.91
CA ALA A 200 6.44 1.29 4.52
C ALA A 200 6.96 0.55 5.76
N ASP A 201 7.56 1.26 6.71
CA ASP A 201 7.97 0.76 8.02
C ASP A 201 6.83 0.02 8.75
N ALA A 202 5.66 0.65 8.86
CA ALA A 202 4.50 0.09 9.53
C ALA A 202 3.91 -1.11 8.79
N VAL A 203 3.95 -1.11 7.45
CA VAL A 203 3.54 -2.26 6.63
C VAL A 203 4.47 -3.46 6.87
N LEU A 204 5.80 -3.24 6.88
CA LEU A 204 6.77 -4.30 7.10
C LEU A 204 6.74 -4.82 8.55
N ASN A 205 6.48 -3.94 9.53
CA ASN A 205 6.26 -4.32 10.92
C ASN A 205 4.97 -5.14 11.10
N LEU A 206 3.87 -4.74 10.45
CA LEU A 206 2.63 -5.53 10.45
C LEU A 206 2.88 -6.93 9.87
N ALA A 207 3.60 -7.03 8.76
CA ALA A 207 3.96 -8.32 8.17
C ALA A 207 4.77 -9.20 9.14
N ALA A 208 5.76 -8.63 9.83
CA ALA A 208 6.57 -9.37 10.81
C ALA A 208 5.71 -9.84 12.00
N ARG A 209 4.76 -9.01 12.43
CA ARG A 209 3.84 -9.36 13.50
C ARG A 209 2.85 -10.46 13.11
N ILE A 210 2.33 -10.41 11.88
CA ILE A 210 1.50 -11.48 11.32
C ILE A 210 2.28 -12.79 11.33
N GLU A 211 3.53 -12.80 10.88
CA GLU A 211 4.37 -14.01 10.93
C GLU A 211 4.55 -14.53 12.35
N ALA A 212 4.86 -13.66 13.31
CA ALA A 212 5.02 -14.04 14.70
C ALA A 212 3.74 -14.64 15.33
N VAL A 213 2.57 -14.10 14.99
CA VAL A 213 1.27 -14.61 15.48
C VAL A 213 0.91 -15.96 14.85
N LEU A 214 1.33 -16.20 13.61
CA LEU A 214 1.04 -17.44 12.90
C LEU A 214 1.99 -18.59 13.25
N GLY A 215 3.04 -18.34 14.03
CA GLY A 215 3.93 -19.34 14.63
C GLY A 215 5.17 -19.58 13.81
#